data_AF-A0AAV1YYR8-F1
#
_entry.id   AF-A0AAV1YYR8-F1
#
_cell.length_a   1.000
_cell.length_b   1.000
_cell.length_c   1.000
_cell.angle_alpha   90.00
_cell.angle_beta   90.00
_cell.angle_gamma   90.00
#
_symmetry.space_group_name_H-M   'P 1'
#
loop_
_entity.id
_entity.type
_entity.pdbx_description
1 polymer ?
#
loop_
_entity_poly.entity_id
_entity_poly.type
_entity_poly.pdbx_seq_one_letter_code
_entity_poly.pdbx_strand_id
1 'polypeptide(L)'
;MCRFCMMQHFKMKRKVITYKSTYCPTDLFSGCPVRMQHALKILLQTPRNNLRIFKDQELVYSEEKRNDLEDVLFDFCDDVSSSYCDTFCNLVIDVLLKPLPGKVNENIKLFQKSHLQKCRNAYPGCTENEFCHELPVGCVLYRILCLQMLDNLHIENLYHAYIEMQKIKNKSPDYIGCYSISEIPPHLGEICQVKGETEIEYASRKVWEFLVALIAQDCSIMLVLKKYSGNNTVIPSHNVIHDKDGNAYLFSIAIADLDAKSLSKVEKRYKETPLILQSCLSQPV
;
A
#
# COMPACT_ATOMS: atom_id res chain seq x y z
N MET A 1 -14.60 8.24 0.55
CA MET A 1 -13.32 8.35 1.29
C MET A 1 -12.61 7.01 1.22
N CYS A 2 -11.28 6.98 1.18
CA CYS A 2 -10.53 5.74 1.29
C CYS A 2 -10.61 5.16 2.72
N ARG A 3 -10.29 3.86 2.86
CA ARG A 3 -10.38 3.13 4.13
C ARG A 3 -9.50 3.75 5.23
N PHE A 4 -8.27 4.17 4.91
CA PHE A 4 -7.37 4.80 5.88
C PHE A 4 -7.98 6.07 6.48
N CYS A 5 -8.47 6.98 5.63
CA CYS A 5 -9.11 8.22 6.09
C CYS A 5 -10.33 7.93 6.97
N MET A 6 -11.20 6.99 6.56
CA MET A 6 -12.34 6.59 7.39
C MET A 6 -11.92 6.01 8.73
N MET A 7 -10.87 5.19 8.75
CA MET A 7 -10.31 4.61 9.97
C MET A 7 -9.74 5.67 10.90
N GLN A 8 -9.17 6.78 10.40
CA GLN A 8 -8.73 7.89 11.25
C GLN A 8 -9.91 8.50 12.03
N HIS A 9 -11.07 8.70 11.40
CA HIS A 9 -12.28 9.17 12.10
C HIS A 9 -12.74 8.17 13.17
N PHE A 10 -12.77 6.88 12.81
CA PHE A 10 -13.17 5.82 13.74
C PHE A 10 -12.24 5.74 14.97
N LYS A 11 -10.93 5.79 14.76
CA LYS A 11 -9.93 5.80 15.84
C LYS A 11 -10.03 7.03 16.74
N MET A 12 -10.29 8.21 16.17
CA MET A 12 -10.55 9.45 16.95
C MET A 12 -11.77 9.31 17.84
N LYS A 13 -12.92 8.83 17.32
CA LYS A 13 -14.14 8.67 18.11
C LYS A 13 -13.96 7.69 19.28
N ARG A 14 -13.15 6.66 19.07
CA ARG A 14 -12.78 5.68 20.11
C ARG A 14 -11.66 6.16 21.05
N LYS A 15 -11.15 7.39 20.87
CA LYS A 15 -10.02 7.96 21.63
C LYS A 15 -8.75 7.09 21.57
N VAL A 16 -8.58 6.32 20.48
CA VAL A 16 -7.38 5.50 20.23
C VAL A 16 -6.22 6.37 19.74
N ILE A 17 -6.54 7.49 19.07
CA ILE A 17 -5.58 8.49 18.61
C ILE A 17 -6.02 9.87 19.09
N THR A 18 -5.06 10.75 19.35
CA THR A 18 -5.28 12.10 19.89
C THR A 18 -5.44 13.16 18.80
N TYR A 19 -4.83 12.95 17.64
CA TYR A 19 -4.96 13.78 16.45
C TYR A 19 -5.23 12.90 15.22
N LYS A 20 -5.54 13.47 14.05
CA LYS A 20 -5.67 12.74 12.78
C LYS A 20 -4.46 13.02 11.90
N SER A 21 -3.95 11.98 11.21
CA SER A 21 -3.04 12.22 10.09
C SER A 21 -3.86 12.64 8.87
N THR A 22 -3.37 13.62 8.12
CA THR A 22 -3.92 14.03 6.83
C THR A 22 -3.39 13.18 5.67
N TYR A 23 -2.55 12.17 5.97
CA TYR A 23 -2.04 11.24 4.97
C TYR A 23 -3.20 10.51 4.31
N CYS A 24 -3.15 10.43 2.98
CA CYS A 24 -4.08 9.68 2.17
C CYS A 24 -3.31 8.69 1.29
N PRO A 25 -3.50 7.36 1.45
CA PRO A 25 -2.83 6.37 0.61
C PRO A 25 -3.07 6.58 -0.88
N THR A 26 -4.24 7.11 -1.27
CA THR A 26 -4.54 7.37 -2.68
C THR A 26 -3.61 8.41 -3.30
N ASP A 27 -2.96 9.26 -2.50
CA ASP A 27 -1.94 10.20 -2.97
C ASP A 27 -0.60 9.51 -3.22
N LEU A 28 -0.18 8.59 -2.33
CA LEU A 28 1.05 7.81 -2.51
C LEU A 28 0.93 6.84 -3.70
N PHE A 29 -0.23 6.21 -3.89
CA PHE A 29 -0.51 5.28 -4.99
C PHE A 29 -0.99 5.98 -6.28
N SER A 30 -0.84 7.30 -6.39
CA SER A 30 -1.38 8.06 -7.52
C SER A 30 -0.53 8.03 -8.79
N GLY A 31 0.79 7.82 -8.66
CA GLY A 31 1.75 8.10 -9.74
C GLY A 31 1.93 9.58 -10.05
N CYS A 32 1.24 10.48 -9.34
CA CYS A 32 1.37 11.93 -9.50
C CYS A 32 2.49 12.45 -8.58
N PRO A 33 3.56 13.04 -9.11
CA PRO A 33 4.69 13.51 -8.30
C PRO A 33 4.27 14.47 -7.18
N VAL A 34 3.38 15.42 -7.46
CA VAL A 34 2.90 16.41 -6.49
C VAL A 34 2.14 15.74 -5.34
N ARG A 35 1.24 14.82 -5.66
CA ARG A 35 0.44 14.10 -4.64
C ARG A 35 1.31 13.14 -3.83
N MET A 36 2.21 12.42 -4.48
CA MET A 36 3.14 11.51 -3.80
C MET A 36 4.08 12.27 -2.86
N GLN A 37 4.61 13.42 -3.29
CA GLN A 37 5.46 14.26 -2.45
C GLN A 37 4.68 14.79 -1.24
N HIS A 38 3.46 15.27 -1.43
CA HIS A 38 2.58 15.65 -0.32
C HIS A 38 2.36 14.47 0.64
N ALA A 39 2.06 13.27 0.12
CA ALA A 39 1.84 12.09 0.94
C ALA A 39 3.05 11.73 1.82
N LEU A 40 4.27 11.77 1.26
CA LEU A 40 5.51 11.52 1.99
C LEU A 40 5.80 12.60 3.04
N LYS A 41 5.58 13.88 2.71
CA LYS A 41 5.70 14.99 3.67
C LYS A 41 4.77 14.82 4.87
N ILE A 42 3.53 14.41 4.66
CA ILE A 42 2.60 14.12 5.77
C ILE A 42 3.03 12.89 6.57
N LEU A 43 3.60 11.86 5.93
CA LEU A 43 4.17 10.71 6.64
C LEU A 43 5.37 11.12 7.49
N LEU A 44 6.22 12.03 7.02
CA LEU A 44 7.32 12.59 7.80
C LEU A 44 6.79 13.42 8.98
N GLN A 45 5.79 14.27 8.78
CA GLN A 45 5.18 15.05 9.86
C GLN A 45 4.40 14.19 10.86
N THR A 46 3.77 13.11 10.41
CA THR A 46 2.92 12.22 11.24
C THR A 46 3.22 10.73 11.00
N PRO A 47 4.43 10.23 11.32
CA PRO A 47 4.88 8.87 11.04
C PRO A 47 3.98 7.82 11.66
N ARG A 48 3.64 7.99 12.95
CA ARG A 48 2.92 6.98 13.72
C ARG A 48 3.55 5.59 13.51
N ASN A 49 2.72 4.62 13.15
CA ASN A 49 3.12 3.27 12.79
C ASN A 49 3.30 3.08 11.26
N ASN A 50 3.36 4.15 10.47
CA ASN A 50 3.41 4.09 9.00
C ASN A 50 4.77 4.51 8.41
N LEU A 51 5.67 5.12 9.18
CA LEU A 51 7.01 5.48 8.73
C LEU A 51 8.04 5.33 9.86
N ARG A 52 9.19 4.75 9.51
CA ARG A 52 10.39 4.66 10.35
C ARG A 52 11.62 4.87 9.46
N ILE A 53 12.61 5.61 9.92
CA ILE A 53 13.86 5.86 9.20
C ILE A 53 15.02 5.32 10.03
N PHE A 54 15.88 4.56 9.37
CA PHE A 54 17.08 3.98 9.94
C PHE A 54 18.31 4.55 9.23
N LYS A 55 19.36 4.85 9.99
CA LYS A 55 20.68 5.23 9.49
C LYS A 55 21.68 4.22 10.06
N ASP A 56 22.42 3.54 9.19
CA ASP A 56 23.37 2.51 9.59
C ASP A 56 22.79 1.47 10.57
N GLN A 57 21.56 1.03 10.28
CA GLN A 57 20.75 0.07 11.07
C GLN A 57 20.21 0.62 12.41
N GLU A 58 20.53 1.86 12.78
CA GLU A 58 19.98 2.49 13.98
C GLU A 58 18.69 3.26 13.65
N LEU A 59 17.65 3.09 14.49
CA LEU A 59 16.42 3.85 14.36
C LEU A 59 16.71 5.32 14.70
N VAL A 60 16.59 6.21 13.71
CA VAL A 60 16.87 7.65 13.86
C VAL A 60 15.61 8.50 13.80
N TYR A 61 14.53 8.02 13.19
CA TYR A 61 13.26 8.74 13.12
C TYR A 61 12.05 7.80 13.20
N SER A 62 11.11 8.10 14.10
CA SER A 62 9.81 7.43 14.23
C SER A 62 8.80 8.33 14.95
N GLU A 63 7.59 7.81 15.24
CA GLU A 63 6.64 8.53 16.10
C GLU A 63 7.19 8.80 17.51
N GLU A 64 7.90 7.82 18.07
CA GLU A 64 8.48 7.87 19.41
C GLU A 64 9.82 8.61 19.45
N LYS A 65 10.52 8.68 18.31
CA LYS A 65 11.83 9.34 18.16
C LYS A 65 11.74 10.44 17.12
N ARG A 66 11.31 11.62 17.56
CA ARG A 66 11.11 12.84 16.74
C ARG A 66 12.33 13.74 16.73
N ASN A 67 13.46 13.20 16.27
CA ASN A 67 14.64 14.02 16.01
C ASN A 67 14.34 15.06 14.91
N ASP A 68 15.13 16.12 14.81
CA ASP A 68 15.01 17.06 13.70
C ASP A 68 15.26 16.29 12.38
N LEU A 69 14.33 16.44 11.43
CA LEU A 69 14.44 15.77 10.14
C LEU A 69 15.59 16.32 9.31
N GLU A 70 15.92 17.61 9.47
CA GLU A 70 17.07 18.21 8.83
C GLU A 70 18.34 17.57 9.36
N ASP A 71 18.49 17.42 10.68
CA ASP A 71 19.66 16.75 11.28
C ASP A 71 19.78 15.28 10.83
N VAL A 72 18.66 14.56 10.71
CA VAL A 72 18.64 13.16 10.27
C VAL A 72 19.06 13.02 8.81
N LEU A 73 18.68 13.99 7.95
CA LEU A 73 18.88 13.93 6.50
C LEU A 73 20.09 14.75 6.01
N PHE A 74 20.69 15.59 6.85
CA PHE A 74 21.77 16.52 6.50
C PHE A 74 22.96 15.79 5.86
N ASP A 75 23.45 14.71 6.48
CA ASP A 75 24.58 13.95 5.94
C ASP A 75 24.21 13.11 4.70
N PHE A 76 22.93 13.03 4.34
CA PHE A 76 22.45 12.18 3.25
C PHE A 76 22.39 12.92 1.90
N CYS A 77 22.22 14.25 1.90
CA CYS A 77 22.24 15.08 0.70
C CYS A 77 23.30 16.18 0.87
N ASP A 78 24.20 16.34 -0.10
CA ASP A 78 25.30 17.32 -0.01
C ASP A 78 24.86 18.77 -0.29
N ASP A 79 23.58 18.98 -0.64
CA ASP A 79 23.11 20.24 -1.20
C ASP A 79 22.45 21.15 -0.15
N VAL A 80 22.85 22.43 -0.16
CA VAL A 80 22.37 23.52 0.71
C VAL A 80 21.21 24.29 0.01
N SER A 81 20.97 24.06 -1.28
CA SER A 81 20.07 24.88 -2.10
C SER A 81 18.60 24.45 -2.10
N SER A 82 18.32 23.18 -1.81
CA SER A 82 16.97 22.59 -1.75
C SER A 82 16.64 22.05 -0.35
N SER A 83 15.36 22.00 0.03
CA SER A 83 14.98 21.38 1.30
C SER A 83 15.41 19.91 1.28
N TYR A 84 16.24 19.47 2.24
CA TYR A 84 16.66 18.05 2.39
C TYR A 84 15.47 17.09 2.32
N CYS A 85 14.34 17.50 2.88
CA CYS A 85 13.07 16.78 2.85
C CYS A 85 12.53 16.57 1.43
N ASP A 86 12.61 17.57 0.55
CA ASP A 86 12.18 17.47 -0.84
C ASP A 86 13.06 16.51 -1.63
N THR A 87 14.38 16.61 -1.47
CA THR A 87 15.34 15.73 -2.14
C THR A 87 15.14 14.28 -1.70
N PHE A 88 15.02 14.04 -0.39
CA PHE A 88 14.68 12.73 0.15
C PHE A 88 13.35 12.19 -0.41
N CYS A 89 12.29 13.00 -0.41
CA CYS A 89 11.00 12.59 -0.94
C CYS A 89 11.08 12.24 -2.43
N ASN A 90 11.79 13.02 -3.24
CA ASN A 90 11.95 12.75 -4.67
C ASN A 90 12.70 11.44 -4.91
N LEU A 91 13.80 11.19 -4.19
CA LEU A 91 14.54 9.93 -4.28
C LEU A 91 13.64 8.73 -3.92
N VAL A 92 12.86 8.84 -2.84
CA VAL A 92 11.91 7.78 -2.44
C VAL A 92 10.85 7.57 -3.52
N ILE A 93 10.29 8.63 -4.10
CA ILE A 93 9.32 8.54 -5.20
C ILE A 93 9.92 7.83 -6.41
N ASP A 94 11.14 8.21 -6.81
CA ASP A 94 11.84 7.62 -7.95
C ASP A 94 12.05 6.12 -7.76
N VAL A 95 12.45 5.70 -6.55
CA VAL A 95 12.54 4.27 -6.21
C VAL A 95 11.17 3.58 -6.26
N LEU A 96 10.14 4.18 -5.66
CA LEU A 96 8.80 3.58 -5.60
C LEU A 96 8.14 3.44 -6.98
N LEU A 97 8.47 4.33 -7.92
CA LEU A 97 7.98 4.33 -9.30
C LEU A 97 8.87 3.53 -10.26
N LYS A 98 10.09 3.17 -9.87
CA LYS A 98 11.02 2.39 -10.71
C LYS A 98 10.41 1.01 -11.03
N PRO A 99 10.24 0.66 -12.32
CA PRO A 99 9.83 -0.69 -12.70
C PRO A 99 10.87 -1.72 -12.25
N LEU A 100 10.42 -2.74 -11.52
CA LEU A 100 11.29 -3.81 -11.01
C LEU A 100 11.34 -5.00 -11.99
N PRO A 101 12.50 -5.69 -12.09
CA PRO A 101 12.63 -6.86 -12.94
C PRO A 101 11.65 -7.98 -12.54
N GLY A 102 11.33 -8.86 -13.48
CA GLY A 102 10.41 -9.97 -13.29
C GLY A 102 9.06 -9.77 -13.98
N LYS A 103 8.49 -10.86 -14.50
CA LYS A 103 7.21 -10.83 -15.22
C LYS A 103 6.10 -10.31 -14.30
N VAL A 104 5.29 -9.39 -14.81
CA VAL A 104 3.99 -9.08 -14.21
C VAL A 104 3.05 -10.20 -14.65
N ASN A 105 2.35 -10.84 -13.70
CA ASN A 105 1.39 -11.88 -14.05
C ASN A 105 0.27 -11.25 -14.89
N GLU A 106 0.15 -11.67 -16.15
CA GLU A 106 -0.84 -11.13 -17.07
C GLU A 106 -2.28 -11.39 -16.61
N ASN A 107 -2.49 -12.42 -15.80
CA ASN A 107 -3.79 -12.74 -15.19
C ASN A 107 -4.18 -11.71 -14.11
N ILE A 108 -3.20 -10.96 -13.58
CA ILE A 108 -3.42 -9.87 -12.62
C ILE A 108 -3.37 -8.51 -13.38
N LYS A 109 -3.91 -8.46 -14.60
CA LYS A 109 -4.26 -7.18 -15.26
C LYS A 109 -5.60 -6.66 -14.74
N LEU A 110 -5.78 -6.66 -13.42
CA LEU A 110 -6.99 -6.20 -12.73
C LEU A 110 -7.08 -4.67 -12.68
N PHE A 111 -5.98 -3.99 -12.97
CA PHE A 111 -5.89 -2.53 -12.92
C PHE A 111 -6.54 -1.91 -14.15
N GLN A 112 -7.86 -1.75 -14.12
CA GLN A 112 -8.58 -0.88 -15.04
C GLN A 112 -8.62 0.55 -14.48
N LYS A 113 -8.28 1.55 -15.29
CA LYS A 113 -8.26 2.99 -14.93
C LYS A 113 -9.52 3.47 -14.21
N SER A 114 -10.67 2.89 -14.53
CA SER A 114 -11.98 3.18 -13.94
C SER A 114 -12.07 2.88 -12.44
N HIS A 115 -11.17 2.07 -11.88
CA HIS A 115 -11.21 1.63 -10.48
C HIS A 115 -10.26 2.40 -9.54
N LEU A 116 -9.54 3.41 -10.05
CA LEU A 116 -8.70 4.28 -9.21
C LEU A 116 -9.56 4.92 -8.10
N GLN A 117 -9.25 4.58 -6.85
CA GLN A 117 -9.97 5.13 -5.70
C GLN A 117 -9.74 6.64 -5.61
N LYS A 118 -10.71 7.42 -6.08
CA LYS A 118 -10.80 8.85 -5.77
C LYS A 118 -11.14 9.01 -4.29
N CYS A 119 -10.26 9.65 -3.53
CA CYS A 119 -10.54 10.01 -2.15
C CYS A 119 -10.83 11.51 -2.07
N ARG A 120 -11.95 11.90 -1.46
CA ARG A 120 -12.25 13.32 -1.18
C ARG A 120 -11.21 14.01 -0.28
N ASN A 121 -10.39 13.25 0.44
CA ASN A 121 -9.30 13.75 1.28
C ASN A 121 -7.93 13.65 0.57
N ALA A 122 -7.89 13.26 -0.71
CA ALA A 122 -6.68 13.31 -1.52
C ALA A 122 -6.25 14.78 -1.68
N TYR A 123 -4.94 15.00 -1.77
CA TYR A 123 -4.39 16.33 -1.98
C TYR A 123 -4.86 16.93 -3.32
N PRO A 124 -5.49 18.12 -3.32
CA PRO A 124 -6.08 18.70 -4.52
C PRO A 124 -5.06 19.43 -5.41
N GLY A 125 -3.79 19.54 -5.00
CA GLY A 125 -2.81 20.40 -5.65
C GLY A 125 -2.30 19.95 -7.03
N CYS A 126 -2.79 18.85 -7.58
CA CYS A 126 -2.50 18.48 -8.97
C CYS A 126 -3.46 19.21 -9.91
N THR A 127 -2.95 20.21 -10.63
CA THR A 127 -3.72 21.02 -11.60
C THR A 127 -3.80 20.40 -12.99
N GLU A 128 -3.02 19.35 -13.26
CA GLU A 128 -3.08 18.60 -14.50
C GLU A 128 -4.33 17.70 -14.56
N ASN A 129 -4.78 17.40 -15.78
CA ASN A 129 -6.03 16.66 -16.02
C ASN A 129 -6.04 15.32 -15.24
N GLU A 130 -7.18 14.91 -14.67
CA GLU A 130 -7.27 13.80 -13.70
C GLU A 130 -6.70 12.43 -14.16
N PHE A 131 -6.40 12.28 -15.45
CA PHE A 131 -5.90 11.05 -16.08
C PHE A 131 -4.43 11.12 -16.57
N CYS A 132 -3.69 12.17 -16.24
CA CYS A 132 -2.30 12.32 -16.71
C CYS A 132 -1.27 11.49 -15.92
N HIS A 133 -1.65 10.99 -14.74
CA HIS A 133 -0.72 10.30 -13.83
C HIS A 133 -1.16 8.86 -13.56
N GLU A 134 -0.22 7.94 -13.70
CA GLU A 134 -0.41 6.51 -13.45
C GLU A 134 0.85 5.91 -12.81
N LEU A 135 0.66 4.85 -12.03
CA LEU A 135 1.78 4.05 -11.55
C LEU A 135 2.41 3.29 -12.74
N PRO A 136 3.74 3.40 -12.94
CA PRO A 136 4.42 2.60 -13.96
C PRO A 136 4.20 1.10 -13.74
N VAL A 137 3.80 0.40 -14.80
CA VAL A 137 3.57 -1.04 -14.75
C VAL A 137 4.83 -1.75 -14.24
N GLY A 138 4.67 -2.59 -13.22
CA GLY A 138 5.75 -3.37 -12.63
C GLY A 138 6.56 -2.65 -11.56
N CYS A 139 6.29 -1.38 -11.25
CA CYS A 139 6.83 -0.75 -10.04
C CYS A 139 6.25 -1.41 -8.77
N VAL A 140 6.89 -1.19 -7.61
CA VAL A 140 6.48 -1.84 -6.36
C VAL A 140 5.05 -1.45 -5.95
N LEU A 141 4.70 -0.17 -6.07
CA LEU A 141 3.37 0.33 -5.72
C LEU A 141 2.30 -0.26 -6.65
N TYR A 142 2.59 -0.40 -7.95
CA TYR A 142 1.67 -1.02 -8.91
C TYR A 142 1.38 -2.47 -8.52
N ARG A 143 2.42 -3.26 -8.22
CA ARG A 143 2.29 -4.67 -7.85
C ARG A 143 1.48 -4.85 -6.57
N ILE A 144 1.76 -4.05 -5.53
CA ILE A 144 1.01 -4.07 -4.27
C ILE A 144 -0.45 -3.69 -4.52
N LEU A 145 -0.68 -2.61 -5.27
CA LEU A 145 -2.04 -2.12 -5.51
C LEU A 145 -2.90 -3.14 -6.27
N CYS A 146 -2.33 -3.87 -7.22
CA CYS A 146 -3.04 -4.95 -7.91
C CYS A 146 -3.53 -6.04 -6.94
N LEU A 147 -2.73 -6.41 -5.93
CA LEU A 147 -3.13 -7.36 -4.90
C LEU A 147 -4.17 -6.77 -3.95
N GLN A 148 -4.04 -5.51 -3.56
CA GLN A 148 -5.02 -4.81 -2.73
C GLN A 148 -6.41 -4.75 -3.40
N MET A 149 -6.45 -4.68 -4.73
CA MET A 149 -7.68 -4.65 -5.53
C MET A 149 -8.41 -5.99 -5.65
N LEU A 150 -7.85 -7.08 -5.14
CA LEU A 150 -8.58 -8.35 -5.00
C LEU A 150 -9.75 -8.23 -3.99
N ASP A 151 -9.70 -7.26 -3.07
CA ASP A 151 -10.82 -6.85 -2.20
C ASP A 151 -11.85 -6.06 -3.02
N ASN A 152 -12.59 -6.76 -3.89
CA ASN A 152 -13.51 -6.17 -4.87
C ASN A 152 -15.00 -6.47 -4.63
N LEU A 153 -15.34 -7.19 -3.56
CA LEU A 153 -16.73 -7.46 -3.19
C LEU A 153 -17.23 -6.45 -2.15
N HIS A 154 -18.53 -6.16 -2.21
CA HIS A 154 -19.21 -5.53 -1.08
C HIS A 154 -19.08 -6.42 0.17
N ILE A 155 -18.99 -5.80 1.35
CA ILE A 155 -18.72 -6.53 2.59
C ILE A 155 -19.81 -7.57 2.92
N GLU A 156 -21.06 -7.32 2.55
CA GLU A 156 -22.16 -8.28 2.71
C GLU A 156 -21.96 -9.50 1.79
N ASN A 157 -21.62 -9.27 0.53
CA ASN A 157 -21.37 -10.34 -0.44
C ASN A 157 -20.15 -11.19 -0.05
N LEU A 158 -19.10 -10.55 0.46
CA LEU A 158 -17.94 -11.25 1.01
C LEU A 158 -18.33 -12.11 2.21
N TYR A 159 -19.18 -11.59 3.11
CA TYR A 159 -19.65 -12.35 4.27
C TYR A 159 -20.53 -13.54 3.86
N HIS A 160 -21.39 -13.38 2.84
CA HIS A 160 -22.14 -14.48 2.25
C HIS A 160 -21.23 -15.56 1.66
N ALA A 161 -20.21 -15.17 0.88
CA ALA A 161 -19.20 -16.10 0.37
C ALA A 161 -18.48 -16.83 1.51
N TYR A 162 -18.15 -16.15 2.61
CA TYR A 162 -17.55 -16.79 3.78
C TYR A 162 -18.44 -17.86 4.40
N ILE A 163 -19.73 -17.61 4.56
CA ILE A 163 -20.69 -18.59 5.07
C ILE A 163 -20.83 -19.78 4.10
N GLU A 164 -20.86 -19.52 2.79
CA GLU A 164 -20.95 -20.57 1.78
C GLU A 164 -19.73 -21.49 1.79
N MET A 165 -18.54 -20.90 1.79
CA MET A 165 -17.26 -21.61 1.88
C MET A 165 -17.18 -22.48 3.14
N GLN A 166 -17.76 -22.04 4.27
CA GLN A 166 -17.74 -22.80 5.52
C GLN A 166 -18.54 -24.11 5.50
N LYS A 167 -19.40 -24.33 4.49
CA LYS A 167 -20.17 -25.58 4.33
C LYS A 167 -19.30 -26.78 3.97
N ILE A 168 -18.04 -26.56 3.56
CA ILE A 168 -17.10 -27.65 3.28
C ILE A 168 -16.85 -28.48 4.55
N LYS A 169 -16.98 -29.81 4.41
CA LYS A 169 -16.87 -30.76 5.53
C LYS A 169 -15.43 -30.97 6.00
N ASN A 170 -14.45 -30.91 5.11
CA ASN A 170 -13.04 -31.10 5.43
C ASN A 170 -12.37 -29.74 5.73
N LYS A 171 -12.07 -29.47 7.01
CA LYS A 171 -11.48 -28.20 7.45
C LYS A 171 -10.02 -28.43 7.84
N SER A 172 -9.13 -28.32 6.85
CA SER A 172 -7.69 -28.24 7.11
C SER A 172 -7.29 -26.78 7.36
N PRO A 173 -6.41 -26.48 8.34
CA PRO A 173 -5.93 -25.12 8.58
C PRO A 173 -5.11 -24.55 7.41
N ASP A 174 -4.56 -25.40 6.55
CA ASP A 174 -3.75 -24.99 5.39
C ASP A 174 -4.58 -24.66 4.13
N TYR A 175 -5.91 -24.60 4.29
CA TYR A 175 -6.87 -24.40 3.21
C TYR A 175 -7.82 -23.25 3.50
N ILE A 176 -8.16 -22.53 2.45
CA ILE A 176 -9.24 -21.54 2.40
C ILE A 176 -10.31 -22.11 1.47
N GLY A 177 -11.25 -22.82 2.07
CA GLY A 177 -12.30 -23.52 1.33
C GLY A 177 -11.71 -24.62 0.43
N CYS A 178 -11.92 -24.50 -0.88
CA CYS A 178 -11.41 -25.44 -1.88
C CYS A 178 -9.90 -25.35 -2.15
N TYR A 179 -9.24 -24.26 -1.77
CA TYR A 179 -7.87 -23.96 -2.21
C TYR A 179 -6.88 -24.01 -1.06
N SER A 180 -5.67 -24.54 -1.32
CA SER A 180 -4.57 -24.41 -0.39
C SER A 180 -4.12 -22.94 -0.26
N ILE A 181 -3.61 -22.55 0.91
CA ILE A 181 -3.00 -21.22 1.10
C ILE A 181 -1.81 -21.00 0.15
N SER A 182 -1.12 -22.07 -0.25
CA SER A 182 0.03 -22.00 -1.18
C SER A 182 -0.34 -22.09 -2.66
N GLU A 183 -1.62 -22.31 -2.97
CA GLU A 183 -2.12 -22.42 -4.34
C GLU A 183 -2.80 -21.12 -4.76
N ILE A 184 -2.58 -20.69 -6.01
CA ILE A 184 -3.30 -19.56 -6.58
C ILE A 184 -4.61 -20.09 -7.19
N PRO A 185 -5.79 -19.63 -6.72
CA PRO A 185 -7.06 -20.08 -7.28
C PRO A 185 -7.14 -19.81 -8.79
N PRO A 186 -7.81 -20.69 -9.56
CA PRO A 186 -8.13 -20.39 -10.95
C PRO A 186 -9.04 -19.14 -11.01
N HIS A 187 -8.94 -18.36 -12.09
CA HIS A 187 -9.76 -17.15 -12.29
C HIS A 187 -9.55 -16.05 -11.23
N LEU A 188 -8.35 -16.00 -10.62
CA LEU A 188 -7.97 -14.96 -9.67
C LEU A 188 -8.33 -13.56 -10.21
N GLY A 189 -9.12 -12.83 -9.43
CA GLY A 189 -9.53 -11.46 -9.68
C GLY A 189 -10.77 -11.30 -10.57
N GLU A 190 -11.29 -12.37 -11.18
CA GLU A 190 -12.58 -12.32 -11.88
C GLU A 190 -13.70 -11.93 -10.90
N ILE A 191 -14.44 -10.87 -11.19
CA ILE A 191 -15.44 -10.31 -10.27
C ILE A 191 -16.59 -11.30 -10.04
N CYS A 192 -17.10 -11.88 -11.13
CA CYS A 192 -18.24 -12.79 -11.11
C CYS A 192 -17.79 -14.25 -11.03
N GLN A 193 -18.75 -15.13 -10.73
CA GLN A 193 -18.59 -16.56 -10.90
C GLN A 193 -18.41 -16.87 -12.38
N VAL A 194 -17.39 -17.67 -12.71
CA VAL A 194 -17.12 -18.04 -14.10
C VAL A 194 -17.83 -19.34 -14.49
N LYS A 195 -17.99 -19.59 -15.79
CA LYS A 195 -18.66 -20.79 -16.29
C LYS A 195 -17.86 -22.05 -15.90
N GLY A 196 -18.51 -22.95 -15.16
CA GLY A 196 -17.91 -24.21 -14.68
C GLY A 196 -17.37 -24.15 -13.25
N GLU A 197 -17.27 -22.95 -12.66
CA GLU A 197 -16.94 -22.78 -11.24
C GLU A 197 -18.19 -23.06 -10.40
N THR A 198 -18.08 -23.92 -9.38
CA THR A 198 -19.17 -24.15 -8.42
C THR A 198 -19.32 -22.98 -7.46
N GLU A 199 -20.48 -22.88 -6.80
CA GLU A 199 -20.73 -21.80 -5.83
C GLU A 199 -19.71 -21.81 -4.68
N ILE A 200 -19.32 -23.00 -4.20
CA ILE A 200 -18.33 -23.16 -3.13
C ILE A 200 -16.92 -22.78 -3.63
N GLU A 201 -16.54 -23.12 -4.86
CA GLU A 201 -15.26 -22.71 -5.44
C GLU A 201 -15.17 -21.20 -5.61
N TYR A 202 -16.24 -20.57 -6.13
CA TYR A 202 -16.36 -19.11 -6.21
C TYR A 202 -16.23 -18.47 -4.84
N ALA A 203 -17.00 -18.96 -3.86
CA ALA A 203 -16.96 -18.48 -2.49
C ALA A 203 -15.56 -18.61 -1.86
N SER A 204 -14.91 -19.76 -2.03
CA SER A 204 -13.56 -20.04 -1.55
C SER A 204 -12.54 -19.07 -2.17
N ARG A 205 -12.63 -18.84 -3.49
CA ARG A 205 -11.75 -17.92 -4.21
C ARG A 205 -11.93 -16.49 -3.70
N LYS A 206 -13.17 -16.04 -3.49
CA LYS A 206 -13.44 -14.68 -3.01
C LYS A 206 -12.97 -14.43 -1.59
N VAL A 207 -13.06 -15.42 -0.71
CA VAL A 207 -12.47 -15.33 0.62
C VAL A 207 -10.93 -15.33 0.54
N TRP A 208 -10.35 -16.17 -0.32
CA TRP A 208 -8.90 -16.22 -0.55
C TRP A 208 -8.36 -14.87 -1.07
N GLU A 209 -9.00 -14.31 -2.10
CA GLU A 209 -8.71 -13.00 -2.69
C GLU A 209 -8.73 -11.88 -1.64
N PHE A 210 -9.77 -11.87 -0.79
CA PHE A 210 -9.87 -10.92 0.31
C PHE A 210 -8.71 -11.05 1.31
N LEU A 211 -8.34 -12.27 1.72
CA LEU A 211 -7.23 -12.45 2.67
C LEU A 211 -5.90 -12.01 2.08
N VAL A 212 -5.63 -12.28 0.80
CA VAL A 212 -4.43 -11.80 0.12
C VAL A 212 -4.44 -10.27 0.00
N ALA A 213 -5.58 -9.67 -0.34
CA ALA A 213 -5.72 -8.22 -0.33
C ALA A 213 -5.45 -7.63 1.06
N LEU A 214 -5.89 -8.28 2.14
CA LEU A 214 -5.56 -7.84 3.50
C LEU A 214 -4.07 -7.88 3.80
N ILE A 215 -3.35 -8.90 3.32
CA ILE A 215 -1.89 -8.97 3.46
C ILE A 215 -1.26 -7.78 2.75
N ALA A 216 -1.65 -7.51 1.50
CA ALA A 216 -1.14 -6.38 0.72
C ALA A 216 -1.56 -5.00 1.27
N GLN A 217 -2.70 -4.90 1.98
CA GLN A 217 -3.15 -3.68 2.65
C GLN A 217 -2.37 -3.39 3.94
N ASP A 218 -1.87 -4.43 4.61
CA ASP A 218 -1.16 -4.35 5.90
C ASP A 218 0.37 -4.50 5.78
N CYS A 219 0.92 -4.75 4.57
CA CYS A 219 2.34 -4.98 4.38
C CYS A 219 3.19 -3.70 4.51
N SER A 220 4.48 -3.88 4.81
CA SER A 220 5.46 -2.79 4.86
C SER A 220 6.38 -2.79 3.64
N ILE A 221 6.73 -1.60 3.14
CA ILE A 221 7.78 -1.43 2.12
C ILE A 221 9.05 -1.00 2.85
N MET A 222 10.09 -1.82 2.78
CA MET A 222 11.42 -1.47 3.26
C MET A 222 12.27 -1.00 2.09
N LEU A 223 12.75 0.24 2.16
CA LEU A 223 13.53 0.89 1.13
C LEU A 223 14.89 1.27 1.71
N VAL A 224 15.95 0.79 1.08
CA VAL A 224 17.34 1.11 1.45
C VAL A 224 17.93 2.01 0.38
N LEU A 225 18.55 3.12 0.79
CA LEU A 225 19.30 4.03 -0.09
C LEU A 225 20.73 4.17 0.39
N LYS A 226 21.67 4.24 -0.55
CA LYS A 226 23.07 4.56 -0.29
C LYS A 226 23.63 5.43 -1.41
N LYS A 227 24.18 6.59 -1.06
CA LYS A 227 24.89 7.43 -2.03
C LYS A 227 26.09 6.68 -2.63
N TYR A 228 26.25 6.76 -3.94
CA TYR A 228 27.30 6.07 -4.68
C TYR A 228 28.44 7.02 -5.02
N SER A 229 29.64 6.72 -4.53
CA SER A 229 30.85 7.51 -4.72
C SER A 229 31.80 7.01 -5.83
N GLY A 230 31.33 6.15 -6.74
CA GLY A 230 32.04 5.89 -8.00
C GLY A 230 33.14 4.81 -8.00
N ASN A 231 33.11 3.82 -7.10
CA ASN A 231 34.08 2.71 -7.16
C ASN A 231 33.71 1.66 -8.22
N ASN A 232 34.71 1.14 -8.96
CA ASN A 232 34.69 0.18 -10.09
C ASN A 232 33.83 -1.11 -10.03
N THR A 233 32.87 -1.24 -9.11
CA THR A 233 31.91 -2.34 -9.11
C THR A 233 30.89 -2.17 -10.23
N VAL A 234 30.68 -3.23 -11.02
CA VAL A 234 29.57 -3.31 -11.97
C VAL A 234 28.27 -3.39 -11.18
N ILE A 235 27.50 -2.30 -11.19
CA ILE A 235 26.22 -2.22 -10.50
C ILE A 235 25.10 -2.42 -11.52
N PRO A 236 24.11 -3.28 -11.25
CA PRO A 236 22.96 -3.41 -12.14
C PRO A 236 22.25 -2.06 -12.28
N SER A 237 22.09 -1.58 -13.50
CA SER A 237 21.50 -0.26 -13.80
C SER A 237 20.07 -0.07 -13.26
N HIS A 238 19.37 -1.16 -12.97
CA HIS A 238 18.02 -1.11 -12.41
C HIS A 238 17.99 -0.82 -10.90
N ASN A 239 19.13 -0.89 -10.19
CA ASN A 239 19.26 -0.58 -8.76
C ASN A 239 19.88 0.81 -8.51
N VAL A 240 19.90 1.67 -9.52
CA VAL A 240 20.46 3.02 -9.44
C VAL A 240 19.38 4.05 -9.78
N ILE A 241 19.32 5.10 -8.97
CA ILE A 241 18.57 6.34 -9.25
C ILE A 241 19.50 7.55 -9.10
N HIS A 242 19.07 8.70 -9.59
CA HIS A 242 19.84 9.95 -9.52
C HIS A 242 18.97 11.04 -8.91
N ASP A 243 19.58 11.93 -8.12
CA ASP A 243 18.92 13.16 -7.71
C ASP A 243 18.90 14.19 -8.86
N LYS A 244 18.40 15.40 -8.57
CA LYS A 244 18.31 16.49 -9.54
C LYS A 244 19.67 17.02 -10.00
N ASP A 245 20.71 16.85 -9.19
CA ASP A 245 22.07 17.30 -9.46
C ASP A 245 22.90 16.22 -10.17
N GLY A 246 22.31 15.03 -10.40
CA GLY A 246 22.96 13.91 -11.06
C GLY A 246 23.79 13.02 -10.12
N ASN A 247 23.71 13.22 -8.80
CA ASN A 247 24.35 12.31 -7.87
C ASN A 247 23.65 10.95 -7.88
N ALA A 248 24.44 9.88 -7.99
CA ALA A 248 23.92 8.52 -8.06
C ALA A 248 23.67 7.93 -6.66
N TYR A 249 22.56 7.20 -6.53
CA TYR A 249 22.19 6.46 -5.33
C TYR A 249 21.87 5.01 -5.69
N LEU A 250 22.43 4.09 -4.92
CA LEU A 250 22.07 2.68 -4.92
C LEU A 250 20.81 2.49 -4.09
N PHE A 251 19.93 1.63 -4.56
CA PHE A 251 18.74 1.28 -3.80
C PHE A 251 18.45 -0.23 -3.78
N SER A 252 17.72 -0.64 -2.75
CA SER A 252 17.10 -1.95 -2.63
C SER A 252 15.71 -1.82 -2.02
N ILE A 253 14.78 -2.68 -2.44
CA ILE A 253 13.40 -2.72 -1.93
C ILE A 253 13.10 -4.14 -1.47
N ALA A 254 12.46 -4.25 -0.30
CA ALA A 254 11.87 -5.48 0.19
C ALA A 254 10.44 -5.22 0.67
N ILE A 255 9.59 -6.24 0.59
CA ILE A 255 8.26 -6.22 1.21
C ILE A 255 8.32 -7.09 2.47
N ALA A 256 7.80 -6.55 3.57
CA ALA A 256 7.71 -7.21 4.86
C ALA A 256 6.26 -7.33 5.34
N ASP A 257 6.05 -8.05 6.44
CA ASP A 257 4.74 -8.28 7.07
C ASP A 257 3.74 -9.04 6.18
N LEU A 258 4.24 -10.10 5.52
CA LEU A 258 3.48 -10.93 4.58
C LEU A 258 2.81 -12.16 5.22
N ASP A 259 2.64 -12.15 6.54
CA ASP A 259 2.05 -13.26 7.28
C ASP A 259 0.59 -13.51 6.88
N ALA A 260 0.23 -14.78 6.80
CA ALA A 260 -1.13 -15.21 6.47
C ALA A 260 -2.17 -14.62 7.44
N LYS A 261 -3.30 -14.16 6.90
CA LYS A 261 -4.39 -13.58 7.67
C LYS A 261 -5.43 -14.64 8.01
N SER A 262 -5.89 -14.64 9.26
CA SER A 262 -6.92 -15.59 9.71
C SER A 262 -8.29 -15.31 9.10
N LEU A 263 -9.09 -16.36 8.93
CA LEU A 263 -10.48 -16.28 8.46
C LEU A 263 -11.38 -15.37 9.32
N SER A 264 -11.09 -15.27 10.62
CA SER A 264 -11.79 -14.35 11.55
C SER A 264 -11.72 -12.87 11.13
N LYS A 265 -10.80 -12.50 10.23
CA LYS A 265 -10.74 -11.16 9.65
C LYS A 265 -11.96 -10.83 8.79
N VAL A 266 -12.61 -11.81 8.17
CA VAL A 266 -13.85 -11.58 7.41
C VAL A 266 -14.96 -11.12 8.33
N GLU A 267 -15.20 -11.85 9.41
CA GLU A 267 -16.21 -11.50 10.43
C GLU A 267 -15.90 -10.15 11.08
N LYS A 268 -14.63 -9.90 11.40
CA LYS A 268 -14.20 -8.61 11.94
C LYS A 268 -14.49 -7.47 10.95
N ARG A 269 -14.14 -7.64 9.67
CA ARG A 269 -14.39 -6.64 8.62
C ARG A 269 -15.90 -6.38 8.46
N TYR A 270 -16.72 -7.43 8.52
CA TYR A 270 -18.19 -7.31 8.45
C TYR A 270 -18.75 -6.50 9.62
N LYS A 271 -18.34 -6.81 10.86
CA LYS A 271 -18.80 -6.11 12.07
C LYS A 271 -18.31 -4.65 12.15
N GLU A 272 -17.08 -4.38 11.74
CA GLU A 272 -16.47 -3.05 11.89
C GLU A 272 -16.88 -2.06 10.79
N THR A 273 -17.17 -2.52 9.57
CA THR A 273 -17.42 -1.63 8.42
C THR A 273 -18.58 -0.65 8.65
N PRO A 274 -19.77 -1.07 9.15
CA PRO A 274 -20.86 -0.15 9.46
C PRO A 274 -20.48 0.90 10.51
N LEU A 275 -19.73 0.51 11.54
CA LEU A 275 -19.28 1.41 12.61
C LEU A 275 -18.29 2.46 12.09
N ILE A 276 -17.39 2.05 11.21
CA ILE A 276 -16.43 2.95 10.54
C ILE A 276 -17.19 3.96 9.67
N LEU A 277 -18.17 3.51 8.88
CA LEU A 277 -18.99 4.39 8.04
C LEU A 277 -19.80 5.39 8.89
N GLN A 278 -20.46 4.92 9.95
CA GLN A 278 -21.21 5.77 10.87
C GLN A 278 -20.30 6.83 11.53
N SER A 279 -19.06 6.46 11.88
CA SER A 279 -18.10 7.39 12.47
C SER A 279 -17.78 8.57 11.56
N CYS A 280 -17.89 8.39 10.24
CA CYS A 280 -17.66 9.41 9.22
C CYS A 280 -18.86 10.34 9.00
N LEU A 281 -20.09 9.89 9.25
CA LEU A 281 -21.32 10.66 9.02
C LEU A 281 -21.67 11.61 10.17
N SER A 282 -21.34 11.23 11.41
CA SER A 282 -21.68 12.03 12.59
C SER A 282 -20.59 13.06 12.94
N GLN A 283 -20.22 13.90 11.98
CA GLN A 283 -19.47 15.13 12.24
C GLN A 283 -20.42 16.33 12.10
N PRO A 284 -20.40 17.31 13.03
CA PRO A 284 -21.03 18.60 12.76
C PRO A 284 -20.35 19.23 11.55
N VAL A 285 -21.15 19.85 10.68
CA VAL A 285 -20.70 20.74 9.60
C VAL A 285 -19.89 21.89 10.18
#